data_AF-A0AA39G0Z1-F1
#
_entry.id   AF-A0AA39G0Z1-F1
#
_cell.length_a   1.000
_cell.length_b   1.000
_cell.length_c   1.000
_cell.angle_alpha   90.00
_cell.angle_beta   90.00
_cell.angle_gamma   90.00
#
_symmetry.space_group_name_H-M   'P 1'
#
loop_
_entity.id
_entity.type
_entity.pdbx_description
1 polymer ?
#
loop_
_entity_poly.entity_id
_entity_poly.type
_entity_poly.pdbx_seq_one_letter_code
_entity_poly.pdbx_strand_id
1 'polypeptide(L)'
;MQENNEIVDIDIARYFRANLLTCRQAISPMDFKKFMALKNNGERVAFVLSYAEAHCLPLEVEDYQLKDMTRALRLKESGNKYFGRGIFFKALESYSSAIIIAPREGVLGSP
;
A
#
# COMPACT_ATOMS: atom_id res chain seq x y z
N MET A 1 -11.31 -25.58 8.20
CA MET A 1 -10.29 -24.54 8.41
C MET A 1 -9.11 -24.67 7.44
N GLN A 2 -8.77 -25.86 6.94
CA GLN A 2 -7.68 -26.06 5.98
C GLN A 2 -7.93 -25.45 4.58
N GLU A 3 -9.14 -25.60 4.03
CA GLU A 3 -9.50 -25.14 2.66
C GLU A 3 -9.35 -23.62 2.45
N ASN A 4 -9.69 -22.81 3.45
CA ASN A 4 -9.57 -21.34 3.32
C ASN A 4 -8.11 -20.88 3.20
N ASN A 5 -7.17 -21.63 3.77
CA ASN A 5 -5.75 -21.26 3.73
C ASN A 5 -5.13 -21.58 2.36
N GLU A 6 -5.53 -22.69 1.74
CA GLU A 6 -5.08 -23.07 0.39
C GLU A 6 -5.60 -22.11 -0.69
N ILE A 7 -6.84 -21.62 -0.56
CA ILE A 7 -7.41 -20.63 -1.48
C ILE A 7 -6.62 -19.32 -1.44
N VAL A 8 -6.27 -18.85 -0.24
CA VAL A 8 -5.45 -17.64 -0.04
C VAL A 8 -4.06 -17.81 -0.64
N ASP A 9 -3.39 -18.95 -0.42
CA ASP A 9 -2.08 -19.22 -0.99
C ASP A 9 -2.11 -19.28 -2.54
N ILE A 10 -3.18 -19.83 -3.12
CA ILE A 10 -3.38 -19.87 -4.58
C ILE A 10 -3.55 -18.45 -5.15
N ASP A 11 -4.30 -17.59 -4.47
CA ASP A 11 -4.54 -16.22 -4.94
C ASP A 11 -3.27 -15.37 -4.83
N ILE A 12 -2.52 -15.51 -3.74
CA ILE A 12 -1.20 -14.88 -3.58
C ILE A 12 -0.25 -15.34 -4.70
N ALA A 13 -0.20 -16.65 -4.96
CA ALA A 13 0.63 -17.20 -6.02
C ALA A 13 0.22 -16.69 -7.41
N ARG A 14 -1.08 -16.57 -7.69
CA ARG A 14 -1.62 -16.04 -8.94
C ARG A 14 -1.23 -14.57 -9.13
N TYR A 15 -1.32 -13.78 -8.07
CA TYR A 15 -0.97 -12.37 -8.06
C TYR A 15 0.50 -12.13 -8.42
N PHE A 16 1.44 -12.80 -7.73
CA PHE A 16 2.87 -12.68 -8.05
C PHE A 16 3.21 -13.24 -9.43
N ARG A 17 2.52 -14.29 -9.87
CA ARG A 17 2.72 -14.86 -11.21
C ARG A 17 2.35 -13.86 -12.31
N ALA A 18 1.27 -13.09 -12.14
CA ALA A 18 0.88 -12.07 -13.10
C ALA A 18 1.95 -10.98 -13.24
N ASN A 19 2.43 -10.43 -12.11
CA ASN A 19 3.51 -9.44 -12.13
C ASN A 19 4.82 -9.99 -12.74
N LEU A 20 5.20 -11.23 -12.39
CA LEU A 20 6.35 -11.89 -12.99
C LEU A 20 6.24 -12.02 -14.51
N LEU A 21 5.03 -12.34 -15.01
CA LEU A 21 4.80 -12.48 -16.44
C LEU A 21 4.96 -11.14 -17.15
N THR A 22 4.42 -10.05 -16.59
CA THR A 22 4.59 -8.68 -17.10
C THR A 22 6.06 -8.30 -17.16
N CYS A 23 6.82 -8.50 -16.08
CA CYS A 23 8.26 -8.24 -16.06
C CYS A 23 9.02 -9.04 -17.13
N ARG A 24 8.68 -10.32 -17.28
CA ARG A 24 9.32 -11.20 -18.27
C ARG A 24 9.01 -10.78 -19.70
N GLN A 25 7.80 -10.31 -19.98
CA GLN A 25 7.40 -9.82 -21.30
C GLN A 25 8.10 -8.52 -21.69
N ALA A 26 8.46 -7.69 -20.70
CA ALA A 26 9.19 -6.43 -20.93
C ALA A 26 10.67 -6.65 -21.31
N ILE A 27 11.27 -7.78 -20.88
CA ILE A 27 12.68 -8.06 -21.15
C ILE A 27 12.85 -8.54 -22.59
N SER A 28 13.53 -7.73 -23.41
CA SER A 28 13.86 -8.09 -24.79
C SER A 28 14.86 -9.26 -24.86
N PRO A 29 14.92 -10.02 -25.97
CA PRO A 29 15.94 -11.06 -26.13
C PRO A 29 17.37 -10.54 -26.05
N MET A 30 17.61 -9.28 -26.47
CA MET A 30 18.92 -8.64 -26.37
C MET A 30 19.27 -8.34 -24.91
N ASP A 31 18.32 -7.80 -24.16
CA ASP A 31 18.50 -7.50 -22.74
C ASP A 31 18.65 -8.77 -21.92
N PHE A 32 17.94 -9.84 -22.28
CA PHE A 32 18.13 -11.15 -21.66
C PHE A 32 19.57 -11.68 -21.87
N LYS A 33 20.18 -11.46 -23.04
CA LYS A 33 21.59 -11.79 -23.26
C LYS A 33 22.52 -10.96 -22.37
N LYS A 34 22.25 -9.66 -22.19
CA LYS A 34 23.01 -8.81 -21.26
C LYS A 34 22.88 -9.33 -19.82
N PHE A 35 21.67 -9.70 -19.41
CA PHE A 35 21.41 -10.27 -18.09
C PHE A 35 22.21 -11.56 -17.83
N MET A 36 22.24 -12.47 -18.82
CA MET A 36 22.99 -13.72 -18.72
C MET A 36 24.51 -13.52 -18.59
N ALA A 37 25.03 -12.39 -19.07
CA ALA A 37 26.45 -12.04 -18.97
C ALA A 37 26.85 -11.45 -17.60
N LEU A 38 25.88 -11.14 -16.72
CA LEU A 38 26.12 -10.57 -15.39
C LEU A 38 26.74 -11.61 -14.45
N LYS A 39 27.74 -11.17 -13.68
CA LYS A 39 28.61 -12.06 -12.90
C LYS A 39 28.12 -12.29 -11.48
N ASN A 40 27.47 -11.30 -10.89
CA ASN A 40 27.03 -11.37 -9.51
C ASN A 40 25.53 -11.11 -9.35
N ASN A 41 25.00 -11.49 -8.19
CA ASN A 41 23.58 -11.36 -7.89
C ASN A 41 23.15 -9.90 -7.73
N GLY A 42 24.02 -9.02 -7.24
CA GLY A 42 23.71 -7.60 -7.10
C GLY A 42 23.41 -6.94 -8.44
N GLU A 43 24.25 -7.19 -9.45
CA GLU A 43 24.05 -6.75 -10.83
C GLU A 43 22.73 -7.28 -11.42
N ARG A 44 22.43 -8.56 -11.19
CA ARG A 44 21.19 -9.19 -11.68
C ARG A 44 19.95 -8.54 -11.05
N VAL A 45 19.98 -8.29 -9.74
CA VAL A 45 18.89 -7.61 -9.03
C VAL A 45 18.74 -6.19 -9.56
N ALA A 46 19.83 -5.42 -9.67
CA ALA A 46 19.80 -4.06 -10.21
C ALA A 46 19.25 -4.00 -11.64
N PHE A 47 19.61 -4.99 -12.48
CA PHE A 47 19.10 -5.10 -13.84
C PHE A 47 17.59 -5.36 -13.87
N VAL A 48 17.08 -6.30 -13.06
CA VAL A 48 15.63 -6.54 -13.00
C VAL A 48 14.89 -5.31 -12.49
N LEU A 49 15.44 -4.63 -11.48
CA LEU A 49 14.86 -3.41 -10.91
C LEU A 49 14.95 -2.18 -11.82
N SER A 50 15.67 -2.23 -12.95
CA SER A 50 15.64 -1.13 -13.93
C SER A 50 14.38 -1.13 -14.80
N TYR A 51 13.61 -2.23 -14.80
CA TYR A 51 12.34 -2.32 -15.51
C TYR A 51 11.23 -1.70 -14.67
N ALA A 52 10.41 -0.84 -15.27
CA ALA A 52 9.29 -0.19 -14.58
C ALA A 52 8.28 -1.22 -14.05
N GLU A 53 8.10 -2.31 -14.79
CA GLU A 53 7.21 -3.42 -14.47
C GLU A 53 7.58 -4.11 -13.15
N ALA A 54 8.87 -4.11 -12.77
CA ALA A 54 9.34 -4.67 -11.50
C ALA A 54 8.86 -3.85 -10.29
N HIS A 55 8.41 -2.61 -10.49
CA HIS A 55 7.84 -1.74 -9.47
C HIS A 55 6.30 -1.77 -9.46
N CYS A 56 5.69 -2.40 -10.45
CA CYS A 56 4.23 -2.45 -10.61
C CYS A 56 3.64 -3.67 -9.89
N LEU A 57 3.58 -3.61 -8.56
CA LEU A 57 2.86 -4.57 -7.73
C LEU A 57 1.57 -3.89 -7.20
N PRO A 58 0.50 -3.78 -8.03
CA PRO A 58 -0.71 -3.06 -7.64
C PRO A 58 -1.39 -3.79 -6.49
N LEU A 59 -1.30 -3.25 -5.27
CA LEU A 59 -2.02 -3.78 -4.12
C LEU A 59 -3.44 -3.23 -4.19
N GLU A 60 -4.39 -4.08 -4.57
CA GLU A 60 -5.81 -3.78 -4.43
C GLU A 60 -6.15 -3.85 -2.94
N VAL A 61 -6.01 -2.72 -2.25
CA VAL A 61 -6.48 -2.59 -0.87
C VAL A 61 -7.94 -2.17 -0.95
N GLU A 62 -8.85 -3.14 -0.91
CA GLU A 62 -10.27 -2.89 -0.67
C GLU A 62 -10.40 -2.07 0.61
N ASP A 63 -11.17 -0.98 0.55
CA ASP A 63 -11.40 -0.07 1.68
C ASP A 63 -10.14 0.54 2.30
N TYR A 64 -9.11 0.89 1.51
CA TYR A 64 -8.12 1.85 1.98
C TYR A 64 -8.85 3.14 2.33
N GLN A 65 -9.07 3.39 3.63
CA GLN A 65 -9.70 4.62 4.08
C GLN A 65 -8.83 5.79 3.64
N LEU A 66 -9.26 6.43 2.56
CA LEU A 66 -8.64 7.64 2.06
C LEU A 66 -8.62 8.64 3.21
N LYS A 67 -7.41 9.07 3.56
CA LYS A 67 -7.18 10.09 4.57
C LYS A 67 -7.94 11.35 4.16
N ASP A 68 -8.88 11.78 4.99
CA ASP A 68 -9.78 12.91 4.73
C ASP A 68 -9.67 13.90 5.88
N MET A 69 -8.92 14.97 5.63
CA MET A 69 -8.72 16.04 6.61
C MET A 69 -10.03 16.72 7.03
N THR A 70 -10.96 16.89 6.09
CA THR A 70 -12.26 17.54 6.35
C THR A 70 -13.12 16.67 7.27
N ARG A 71 -13.12 15.36 7.05
CA ARG A 71 -13.82 14.42 7.93
C ARG A 71 -13.12 14.27 9.28
N ALA A 72 -11.80 14.26 9.32
CA ALA A 72 -11.02 14.23 10.56
C ALA A 72 -11.33 15.45 11.45
N LEU A 73 -11.34 16.66 10.86
CA LEU A 73 -11.67 17.89 11.58
C LEU A 73 -13.11 17.88 12.12
N ARG A 74 -14.08 17.39 11.34
CA ARG A 74 -15.48 17.26 11.81
C ARG A 74 -15.62 16.31 12.99
N LEU A 75 -14.88 15.20 12.99
CA LEU A 75 -14.84 14.26 14.11
C LEU A 75 -14.18 14.88 15.34
N LYS A 76 -13.09 15.64 15.16
CA LYS A 76 -12.46 16.42 16.23
C LYS A 76 -13.44 17.41 16.86
N GLU A 77 -14.15 18.20 16.05
CA GLU A 77 -15.13 19.16 16.57
C GLU A 77 -16.32 18.48 17.26
N SER A 78 -16.73 17.30 16.78
CA SER A 78 -17.75 16.49 17.46
C SER A 78 -17.25 16.00 18.82
N GLY A 79 -15.99 15.55 18.90
CA GLY A 79 -15.31 15.21 20.14
C GLY A 79 -15.28 16.38 21.13
N ASN A 80 -14.93 17.58 20.66
CA ASN A 80 -14.92 18.81 21.46
C ASN A 80 -16.30 19.13 22.04
N LYS A 81 -17.37 18.95 21.26
CA LYS A 81 -18.75 19.12 21.73
C LYS A 81 -19.13 18.11 22.80
N TYR A 82 -18.73 16.85 22.66
CA TYR A 82 -18.99 15.83 23.69
C TYR A 82 -18.18 16.08 24.96
N PHE A 83 -16.93 16.51 24.82
CA PHE A 83 -16.07 16.89 25.92
C PHE A 83 -16.66 18.05 26.73
N GLY A 84 -17.11 19.12 26.05
CA GLY A 84 -17.76 20.26 26.70
C GLY A 84 -19.08 19.93 27.41
N ARG A 85 -19.71 18.79 27.07
CA ARG A 85 -20.93 18.27 27.73
C ARG A 85 -20.63 17.25 28.83
N GLY A 86 -19.35 16.97 29.13
CA GLY A 86 -18.95 15.95 30.12
C GLY A 86 -19.13 14.50 29.65
N ILE A 87 -19.37 14.27 28.36
CA ILE A 87 -19.58 12.92 27.79
C ILE A 87 -18.26 12.39 27.24
N PHE A 88 -17.34 12.05 28.14
CA PHE A 88 -15.95 11.75 27.79
C PHE A 88 -15.77 10.50 26.91
N PHE A 89 -16.59 9.47 27.11
CA PHE A 89 -16.51 8.24 26.31
C PHE A 89 -16.74 8.51 24.82
N LYS A 90 -17.79 9.27 24.48
CA LYS A 90 -18.09 9.67 23.10
C LYS A 90 -17.05 10.63 22.52
N ALA A 91 -16.45 11.48 23.37
CA ALA A 91 -15.36 12.35 22.96
C ALA A 91 -14.13 11.53 22.53
N LEU A 92 -13.73 10.54 23.34
CA LEU A 92 -12.61 9.64 23.03
C LEU A 92 -12.83 8.82 21.76
N GLU A 93 -14.04 8.28 21.58
CA GLU A 93 -14.41 7.57 20.35
C GLU A 93 -14.30 8.47 19.11
N SER A 94 -14.78 9.72 19.22
CA SER A 94 -14.73 10.70 18.13
C SER A 94 -13.29 11.09 17.79
N TYR A 95 -12.43 11.31 18.80
CA TYR A 95 -11.01 11.62 18.57
C TYR A 95 -10.24 10.44 17.99
N SER A 96 -10.47 9.23 18.48
CA SER A 96 -9.83 8.02 17.95
C SER A 96 -10.19 7.81 16.49
N SER A 97 -11.47 8.01 16.16
CA SER A 97 -11.96 7.95 14.78
C SER A 97 -11.34 9.04 13.89
N ALA A 98 -11.12 10.24 14.42
CA ALA A 98 -10.46 11.33 13.70
C ALA A 98 -9.00 11.00 13.35
N ILE A 99 -8.26 10.38 14.28
CA ILE A 99 -6.83 10.04 14.09
C ILE A 99 -6.65 8.97 13.00
N ILE A 100 -7.55 7.99 12.92
CA ILE A 100 -7.48 6.91 11.92
C ILE A 100 -7.53 7.46 10.48
N ILE A 101 -8.37 8.47 10.25
CA ILE A 101 -8.59 9.05 8.93
C ILE A 101 -7.79 10.34 8.68
N ALA A 102 -7.03 10.81 9.67
CA ALA A 102 -6.22 12.01 9.53
C ALA A 102 -5.06 11.74 8.56
N PRO A 103 -4.75 12.67 7.65
CA PRO A 103 -3.48 12.67 6.94
C PRO A 103 -2.31 12.64 7.94
N ARG A 104 -1.22 11.92 7.61
CA ARG A 104 0.01 12.04 8.41
C ARG A 104 0.57 13.44 8.15
N GLU A 105 0.72 14.24 9.19
CA GLU A 105 1.50 15.48 9.11
C GLU A 105 2.93 15.12 8.68
N GLY A 106 3.31 15.54 7.47
CA GLY A 106 4.58 15.18 6.84
C GLY A 106 4.53 14.86 5.34
N VAL A 107 3.34 14.75 4.71
CA VAL A 107 3.20 14.54 3.25
C VAL A 107 2.58 15.74 2.53
N LEU A 108 2.28 16.83 3.25
CA LEU A 108 1.95 18.10 2.62
C LEU A 108 3.25 18.80 2.30
N GLY A 109 3.63 18.75 1.03
CA GLY A 109 4.70 19.56 0.48
C GLY A 109 4.51 21.02 0.90
N SER A 110 5.50 21.54 1.62
CA SER A 110 5.73 22.97 1.69
C SER A 110 5.90 23.48 0.26
N PRO A 111 5.23 24.57 -0.15
CA PRO A 111 5.51 25.23 -1.41
C PRO A 111 6.95 25.75 -1.47
#